data_AF-A0A1V5QLI5-F1
#
_entry.id   AF-A0A1V5QLI5-F1
#
_cell.length_a   1.000
_cell.length_b   1.000
_cell.length_c   1.000
_cell.angle_alpha   90.00
_cell.angle_beta   90.00
_cell.angle_gamma   90.00
#
_symmetry.space_group_name_H-M   'P 1'
#
loop_
_entity.id
_entity.type
_entity.pdbx_description
1 polymer ?
#
loop_
_entity_poly.entity_id
_entity_poly.type
_entity_poly.pdbx_seq_one_letter_code
_entity_poly.pdbx_strand_id
1 'polypeptide(L)' 'MPLPHTGYQFLKEAFACIKPNGVIHFYEIVVKGDMNTPTEQIMSEAKKSKRKVEIIRTARVRQFSPVKEQVVFDIKVF' A
#
# COMPACT_ATOMS: atom_id res chain seq x y z
N MET A 1 -3.17 7.65 2.13
CA MET A 1 -1.79 8.15 2.36
C MET A 1 -1.24 8.71 1.06
N PRO A 2 -1.48 9.98 0.71
CA PRO A 2 -1.11 10.55 -0.58
C PRO A 2 0.40 10.90 -0.66
N LEU A 3 1.27 9.95 -0.30
CA LEU A 3 2.72 10.09 -0.30
C LEU A 3 3.38 8.91 -1.03
N PRO A 4 3.44 8.95 -2.37
CA PRO A 4 3.78 7.78 -3.18
C PRO A 4 5.28 7.42 -3.23
N HIS A 5 6.17 8.29 -2.75
CA HIS A 5 7.62 8.06 -2.79
C HIS A 5 8.17 7.36 -1.55
N THR A 6 7.62 7.68 -0.37
CA THR A 6 8.11 7.20 0.93
C THR A 6 6.97 6.69 1.83
N GLY A 7 5.76 6.55 1.30
CA GLY A 7 4.59 6.11 2.06
C GLY A 7 4.80 4.77 2.76
N TYR A 8 5.61 3.88 2.18
CA TYR A 8 5.91 2.55 2.74
C TYR A 8 6.55 2.63 4.14
N GLN A 9 7.28 3.72 4.43
CA GLN A 9 7.93 3.95 5.73
C GLN A 9 6.93 4.16 6.86
N PHE A 10 5.69 4.51 6.53
CA PHE A 10 4.64 4.84 7.49
C PHE A 10 3.56 3.74 7.61
N LEU A 11 3.75 2.59 6.97
CA LEU A 11 2.79 1.48 7.01
C LEU A 11 2.56 0.99 8.44
N LYS A 12 3.63 0.94 9.25
CA LYS A 12 3.56 0.58 10.67
C LYS A 12 2.63 1.52 11.44
N GLU A 13 2.83 2.82 11.32
CA GLU A 13 2.00 3.85 11.96
C GLU A 13 0.57 3.78 11.45
N ALA A 14 0.36 3.56 10.16
CA ALA A 14 -0.97 3.40 9.57
C ALA A 14 -1.72 2.21 10.18
N PHE A 15 -1.06 1.06 10.34
CA PHE A 15 -1.63 -0.12 11.00
C PHE A 15 -1.87 0.07 12.49
N ALA A 16 -1.07 0.91 13.16
CA ALA A 16 -1.26 1.25 14.56
C ALA A 16 -2.49 2.16 14.76
N CYS A 17 -2.67 3.17 13.89
CA CYS A 17 -3.72 4.17 14.03
C CYS A 17 -5.11 3.71 13.54
N ILE A 18 -5.18 2.72 12.65
CA ILE A 18 -6.45 2.34 12.03
C ILE A 18 -7.36 1.57 13.01
N LYS A 19 -8.65 1.91 12.95
CA LYS A 19 -9.73 1.19 13.63
C LYS A 19 -9.98 -0.17 12.94
N PRO A 20 -10.52 -1.18 13.66
CA PRO A 20 -10.95 -2.44 13.05
C PRO A 20 -11.89 -2.22 11.87
N ASN A 21 -11.75 -3.03 10.82
CA ASN A 21 -12.46 -2.92 9.54
C ASN A 21 -12.19 -1.62 8.74
N GLY A 22 -11.17 -0.85 9.11
CA GLY A 22 -10.76 0.33 8.35
C GLY A 22 -10.05 -0.04 7.03
N VAL A 23 -10.04 0.92 6.10
CA VAL A 23 -9.35 0.79 4.81
C VAL A 23 -8.23 1.82 4.71
N ILE A 24 -7.03 1.37 4.37
CA ILE A 24 -5.87 2.21 4.10
C ILE A 24 -5.72 2.33 2.58
N HIS A 25 -5.78 3.55 2.07
CA HIS A 25 -5.43 3.85 0.68
C HIS A 25 -3.93 4.14 0.59
N PHE A 26 -3.15 3.15 0.19
CA PHE A 26 -1.71 3.23 0.10
C PHE A 26 -1.27 3.52 -1.34
N TYR A 27 -0.57 4.62 -1.56
CA TYR A 27 -0.09 5.00 -2.88
C TYR A 27 1.39 4.71 -3.00
N GLU A 28 1.79 4.22 -4.18
CA GLU A 28 3.20 3.95 -4.47
C GLU A 28 3.49 4.18 -5.97
N ILE A 29 4.73 4.52 -6.29
CA ILE A 29 5.21 4.54 -7.67
C ILE A 29 5.93 3.23 -7.95
N VAL A 30 5.39 2.47 -8.90
CA VAL A 30 5.89 1.16 -9.29
C VAL A 30 6.38 1.18 -10.73
N VAL A 31 7.22 0.19 -11.08
CA VAL A 31 7.50 -0.10 -12.49
C VAL A 31 6.24 -0.69 -13.11
N LYS A 32 5.89 -0.28 -14.33
CA LYS A 32 4.68 -0.77 -15.02
C LYS A 32 4.68 -2.30 -15.07
N GLY A 33 3.63 -2.89 -14.52
CA GLY A 33 3.46 -4.35 -14.49
C GLY A 33 4.13 -5.06 -13.31
N ASP A 34 4.89 -4.37 -12.47
CA ASP A 34 5.48 -4.95 -11.26
C ASP A 34 4.76 -4.45 -10.00
N MET A 35 3.97 -5.34 -9.40
CA MET A 35 3.22 -5.09 -8.16
C MET A 35 3.70 -5.97 -7.01
N ASN A 36 4.74 -6.77 -7.20
CA ASN A 36 5.16 -7.78 -6.24
C ASN A 36 5.84 -7.13 -5.03
N THR A 37 6.80 -6.25 -5.27
CA THR A 37 7.52 -5.52 -4.22
C THR A 37 6.60 -4.77 -3.24
N PRO A 38 5.67 -3.91 -3.68
CA PRO A 38 4.78 -3.20 -2.75
C PRO A 38 3.85 -4.16 -1.99
N THR A 39 3.38 -5.23 -2.64
CA THR A 39 2.55 -6.25 -2.00
C THR A 39 3.32 -6.96 -0.88
N GLU A 40 4.56 -7.39 -1.14
CA GLU A 40 5.41 -8.03 -0.14
C GLU A 40 5.72 -7.10 1.04
N GLN A 41 5.95 -5.81 0.78
CA GLN A 41 6.17 -4.81 1.82
C GLN A 41 4.92 -4.64 2.71
N ILE A 42 3.74 -4.49 2.12
CA ILE A 42 2.46 -4.40 2.84
C ILE A 42 2.28 -5.62 3.75
N MET A 43 2.45 -6.82 3.19
CA MET A 43 2.24 -8.08 3.93
C MET A 43 3.27 -8.28 5.05
N SER A 44 4.53 -7.95 4.79
CA SER A 44 5.60 -8.01 5.78
C SER A 44 5.33 -7.06 6.95
N GLU A 45 4.94 -5.81 6.66
CA GLU A 45 4.72 -4.81 7.69
C GLU A 45 3.43 -5.06 8.48
N ALA A 46 2.38 -5.60 7.83
CA ALA A 46 1.17 -6.08 8.51
C ALA A 46 1.48 -7.22 9.49
N LYS A 47 2.32 -8.18 9.06
CA LYS A 47 2.78 -9.29 9.91
C LYS A 47 3.56 -8.79 11.13
N LYS A 48 4.50 -7.85 10.95
CA LYS A 48 5.24 -7.22 12.05
C LYS A 48 4.31 -6.46 13.01
N SER A 49 3.28 -5.80 12.47
CA SER A 49 2.29 -5.05 13.23
C SER A 49 1.20 -5.93 13.87
N LYS A 50 1.29 -7.26 13.71
CA LYS A 50 0.29 -8.25 14.18
C LYS A 50 -1.13 -7.94 13.72
N ARG A 51 -1.28 -7.37 12.53
CA ARG A 51 -2.58 -7.08 11.90
C ARG A 51 -2.87 -8.08 10.80
N LYS A 52 -4.14 -8.49 10.72
CA LYS A 52 -4.65 -9.23 9.56
C LYS A 52 -5.10 -8.20 8.53
N VAL A 53 -4.60 -8.32 7.30
CA VAL A 53 -4.91 -7.39 6.22
C VAL A 53 -5.26 -8.13 4.94
N GLU A 54 -5.99 -7.46 4.06
CA GLU A 54 -6.33 -7.94 2.73
C GLU A 54 -6.27 -6.78 1.74
N ILE A 55 -5.59 -6.96 0.60
CA ILE A 55 -5.62 -5.99 -0.49
C ILE A 55 -6.90 -6.25 -1.28
N ILE A 56 -7.90 -5.40 -1.08
CA ILE A 56 -9.23 -5.56 -1.69
C ILE A 56 -9.31 -4.94 -3.08
N ARG A 57 -8.39 -4.02 -3.41
CA ARG A 57 -8.31 -3.39 -4.73
C ARG A 57 -6.91 -2.86 -4.98
N THR A 58 -6.48 -3.00 -6.23
CA THR A 58 -5.30 -2.31 -6.79
C THR A 58 -5.74 -1.55 -8.02
N ALA A 59 -5.40 -0.27 -8.12
CA ALA A 59 -5.77 0.55 -9.27
C ALA A 59 -4.61 1.46 -9.71
N ARG A 60 -4.50 1.65 -11.03
CA ARG A 60 -3.62 2.66 -11.62
C ARG A 60 -4.26 4.04 -11.45
N VAL A 61 -3.51 4.98 -10.91
CA VAL A 61 -3.96 6.36 -10.67
C VAL A 61 -3.53 7.26 -11.81
N ARG A 62 -2.24 7.24 -12.15
CA ARG A 62 -1.68 8.01 -13.27
C ARG A 62 -0.34 7.45 -13.71
N GLN A 63 0.05 7.76 -14.94
CA GLN A 63 1.42 7.54 -15.39
C GLN A 63 2.37 8.52 -14.70
N PHE A 64 3.47 8.01 -14.15
CA PHE A 64 4.50 8.84 -13.49
C PHE A 64 5.67 9.11 -14.44
N SER A 65 6.07 8.11 -15.23
CA SER A 65 7.09 8.22 -16.28
C SER A 65 6.81 7.21 -17.40
N PRO A 66 7.64 7.12 -18.47
CA PRO A 66 7.47 6.09 -19.50
C PRO A 66 7.41 4.67 -18.93
N VAL A 67 8.23 4.40 -17.91
CA VAL A 67 8.39 3.07 -17.29
C VAL A 67 7.74 2.93 -15.91
N LYS A 68 7.32 4.03 -15.27
CA LYS A 68 6.72 4.03 -13.93
C LYS A 68 5.28 4.53 -13.92
N GLU A 69 4.48 3.96 -13.04
CA GLU A 69 3.10 4.37 -12.80
C GLU A 69 2.84 4.55 -11.31
N GLN A 70 1.98 5.51 -10.97
CA GLN A 70 1.47 5.65 -9.62
C GLN A 70 0.23 4.77 -9.48
N VAL A 71 0.23 3.95 -8.45
CA VAL A 71 -0.82 2.98 -8.14
C VAL A 71 -1.34 3.24 -6.74
N VAL A 72 -2.57 2.79 -6.49
CA VAL A 72 -3.18 2.74 -5.17
C VAL A 72 -3.53 1.30 -4.82
N PHE A 73 -3.18 0.90 -3.60
CA PHE A 73 -3.58 -0.33 -2.96
C PHE A 73 -4.57 0.02 -1.86
N ASP A 74 -5.79 -0.48 -1.97
CA ASP A 74 -6.79 -0.36 -0.92
C ASP A 74 -6.65 -1.59 -0.02
N ILE A 75 -6.18 -1.36 1.21
CA ILE A 75 -5.85 -2.40 2.17
C ILE A 75 -6.89 -2.38 3.27
N LYS A 76 -7.71 -3.43 3.37
CA LYS A 76 -8.62 -3.63 4.48
C LYS A 76 -7.88 -4.21 5.67
N VAL A 77 -8.07 -3.64 6.85
CA VAL A 77 -7.46 -4.09 8.11
C VAL A 77 -8.55 -4.64 9.02
N PHE A 78 -8.37 -5.86 9.52
CA PHE A 78 -9.30 -6.53 10.42
C PHE A 78 -8.93 -6.30 11.89
#